data_AF-M0AV37-F1
#
_entry.id   AF-M0AV37-F1
#
_cell.length_a   1.000
_cell.length_b   1.000
_cell.length_c   1.000
_cell.angle_alpha   90.00
_cell.angle_beta   90.00
_cell.angle_gamma   90.00
#
_symmetry.space_group_name_H-M   'P 1'
#
loop_
_entity.id
_entity.type
_entity.pdbx_description
1 polymer ?
#
loop_
_entity_poly.entity_id
_entity_poly.type
_entity_poly.pdbx_seq_one_letter_code
_entity_poly.pdbx_strand_id
1 'polypeptide(L)'
;MAVATLLLTTLAGLCVHYGATYDERWPHPTGDQLQDDPSQFTGQQVLLFGEVQTVRDDTIVIHVHDDADDVAAELEVTNVDKSVEPGGMVQVYGVVNPDWTMTAEKTVVVNRSDGASTYKYVVSLAGVLLAIGYFCKHWQILPQKLGFEPRTDRTERETDRPNDG
;
A
#
# COMPACT_ATOMS: atom_id res chain seq x y z
N MET A 1 16.16 -20.53 -17.10
CA MET A 1 14.90 -20.47 -16.31
C MET A 1 15.14 -20.09 -14.85
N ALA A 2 15.96 -20.81 -14.09
CA ALA A 2 16.24 -20.47 -12.67
C ALA A 2 16.82 -19.04 -12.48
N VAL A 3 17.74 -18.61 -13.35
CA VAL A 3 18.33 -17.27 -13.31
C VAL A 3 17.30 -16.16 -13.52
N ALA A 4 16.36 -16.35 -14.45
CA ALA A 4 15.30 -15.37 -14.71
C ALA A 4 14.32 -15.28 -13.54
N THR A 5 13.98 -16.42 -12.93
CA THR A 5 13.13 -16.44 -11.73
C THR A 5 13.81 -15.77 -10.53
N LEU A 6 15.10 -16.03 -10.31
CA LEU A 6 15.87 -15.39 -9.25
C LEU A 6 15.92 -13.87 -9.45
N LEU A 7 16.21 -13.39 -10.66
CA LEU A 7 16.27 -11.95 -10.94
C LEU A 7 14.92 -11.26 -10.71
N LEU A 8 13.82 -11.89 -11.11
CA LEU A 8 12.47 -11.33 -10.92
C LEU A 8 12.06 -11.30 -9.45
N THR A 9 12.36 -12.34 -8.66
CA THR A 9 12.06 -12.35 -7.23
C THR A 9 12.94 -11.37 -6.45
N THR A 10 14.22 -11.26 -6.80
CA THR A 10 15.11 -10.26 -6.21
C THR A 10 14.65 -8.84 -6.55
N LEU A 11 14.29 -8.57 -7.80
CA LEU A 11 13.80 -7.25 -8.21
C LEU A 11 12.49 -6.89 -7.49
N ALA A 12 11.54 -7.82 -7.40
CA ALA A 12 10.30 -7.62 -6.66
C ALA A 12 10.55 -7.38 -5.17
N GLY A 13 11.43 -8.17 -4.54
CA GLY A 13 11.84 -7.97 -3.16
C GLY A 13 12.49 -6.61 -2.93
N LEU A 14 13.32 -6.15 -3.87
CA LEU A 14 13.95 -4.84 -3.80
C LEU A 14 12.91 -3.71 -3.92
N CYS A 15 11.94 -3.83 -4.83
CA CYS A 15 10.87 -2.85 -5.00
C CYS A 15 9.96 -2.77 -3.77
N VAL A 16 9.60 -3.92 -3.17
CA VAL A 16 8.78 -3.96 -1.94
C VAL A 16 9.56 -3.41 -0.76
N HIS A 17 10.83 -3.80 -0.59
CA HIS A 17 11.68 -3.26 0.48
C HIS A 17 11.90 -1.76 0.34
N TYR A 18 12.11 -1.28 -0.88
CA TYR A 18 12.23 0.15 -1.16
C TYR A 18 10.93 0.87 -0.79
N GLY A 19 9.77 0.34 -1.18
CA GLY A 19 8.47 0.92 -0.80
C GLY A 19 8.23 0.93 0.71
N ALA A 20 8.59 -0.14 1.42
CA ALA A 20 8.38 -0.25 2.87
C ALA A 20 9.35 0.62 3.69
N THR A 21 10.58 0.83 3.22
CA THR A 21 11.58 1.65 3.92
C THR A 21 11.60 3.11 3.45
N TYR A 22 10.78 3.46 2.46
CA TYR A 22 10.72 4.82 1.92
C TYR A 22 10.25 5.79 3.00
N ASP A 23 9.18 5.43 3.73
CA ASP A 23 8.59 6.27 4.78
C ASP A 23 9.52 6.39 5.99
N GLU A 24 10.24 5.30 6.36
CA GLU A 24 11.23 5.30 7.45
C GLU A 24 12.48 6.16 7.15
N ARG A 25 12.79 6.38 5.87
CA ARG A 25 13.92 7.22 5.42
C ARG A 25 13.49 8.61 4.97
N TRP A 26 12.20 8.89 4.97
CA TRP A 26 11.67 10.18 4.59
C TRP A 26 12.01 11.20 5.68
N PRO A 27 12.75 12.29 5.37
CA PRO A 27 13.23 13.24 6.37
C PRO A 27 12.14 14.18 6.89
N HIS A 28 10.87 13.93 6.54
CA HIS A 28 9.73 14.75 6.89
C HIS A 28 8.68 13.90 7.58
N PRO A 29 7.89 14.50 8.47
CA PRO A 29 7.00 13.74 9.31
C PRO A 29 5.77 13.24 8.55
N THR A 30 5.32 12.02 8.87
CA THR A 30 4.05 11.47 8.41
C THR A 30 2.90 11.87 9.32
N GLY A 31 1.65 11.69 8.87
CA GLY A 31 0.46 11.96 9.70
C GLY A 31 0.50 11.21 11.03
N ASP A 32 0.86 9.94 11.02
CA ASP A 32 1.01 9.11 12.22
C ASP A 32 2.02 9.70 13.22
N GLN A 33 3.17 10.18 12.71
CA GLN A 33 4.22 10.76 13.55
C GLN A 33 3.82 12.11 14.15
N LEU A 34 2.98 12.89 13.46
CA LEU A 34 2.39 14.12 14.00
C LEU A 34 1.46 13.83 15.18
N GLN A 35 0.72 12.73 15.12
CA GLN A 35 -0.24 12.35 16.15
C GLN A 35 0.46 11.81 17.41
N ASP A 36 1.52 11.02 17.23
CA ASP A 36 2.24 10.38 18.33
C ASP A 36 3.13 11.34 19.12
N ASP A 37 3.92 12.18 18.44
CA ASP A 37 4.75 13.20 19.08
C ASP A 37 4.80 14.49 18.25
N PRO A 38 3.78 15.37 18.38
CA PRO A 38 3.74 16.63 17.65
C PRO A 38 4.85 17.60 18.07
N SER A 39 5.36 17.47 19.29
CA SER A 39 6.31 18.42 19.86
C SER A 39 7.70 18.30 19.24
N GLN A 40 8.08 17.10 18.79
CA GLN A 40 9.40 16.86 18.21
C GLN A 40 9.66 17.67 16.92
N PHE A 41 8.61 18.05 16.19
CA PHE A 41 8.69 18.78 14.92
C PHE A 41 8.57 20.30 15.07
N THR A 42 8.29 20.79 16.28
CA THR A 42 8.24 22.22 16.57
C THR A 42 9.59 22.87 16.30
N GLY A 43 9.59 23.96 15.54
CA GLY A 43 10.78 24.71 15.15
C GLY A 43 11.61 24.05 14.05
N GLN A 44 11.17 22.91 13.51
CA GLN A 44 11.85 22.23 12.41
C GLN A 44 11.27 22.62 11.06
N GLN A 45 12.14 22.59 10.04
CA GLN A 45 11.73 22.71 8.66
C GLN A 45 11.17 21.36 8.18
N VAL A 46 9.89 21.31 7.85
CA VAL A 46 9.20 20.08 7.46
C VAL A 46 8.44 20.27 6.15
N LEU A 47 8.12 19.13 5.54
CA LEU A 47 7.27 19.05 4.38
C LEU A 47 6.02 18.29 4.78
N LEU A 48 4.86 18.95 4.71
CA LEU A 48 3.57 18.35 5.05
C LEU A 48 2.67 18.27 3.83
N PHE A 49 1.87 17.22 3.78
CA PHE A 49 0.79 17.06 2.82
C PHE A 49 -0.53 17.12 3.57
N GLY A 50 -1.47 17.92 3.08
CA GLY A 50 -2.78 18.01 3.71
C GLY A 50 -3.88 18.47 2.76
N GLU A 51 -5.11 18.12 3.13
CA GLU A 51 -6.31 18.59 2.45
C GLU A 51 -6.69 19.96 3.00
N VAL A 52 -6.96 20.90 2.10
CA VAL A 52 -7.33 22.27 2.46
C VAL A 52 -8.79 22.29 2.89
N GLN A 53 -9.04 22.63 4.15
CA GLN A 53 -10.39 22.75 4.67
C GLN A 53 -10.96 24.15 4.48
N THR A 54 -10.14 25.17 4.76
CA THR A 54 -10.57 26.56 4.71
C THR A 54 -9.45 27.42 4.13
N VAL A 55 -9.82 28.44 3.35
CA VAL A 55 -8.90 29.44 2.80
C VAL A 55 -9.36 30.82 3.25
N ARG A 56 -8.45 31.60 3.84
CA ARG A 56 -8.65 32.98 4.30
C ARG A 56 -7.43 33.82 3.93
N ASP A 57 -7.55 34.65 2.91
CA ASP A 57 -6.46 35.50 2.41
C ASP A 57 -5.17 34.73 2.08
N ASP A 58 -4.14 34.84 2.91
CA ASP A 58 -2.85 34.15 2.82
C ASP A 58 -2.69 33.05 3.88
N THR A 59 -3.78 32.67 4.52
CA THR A 59 -3.85 31.62 5.53
C THR A 59 -4.80 30.50 5.08
N ILE A 60 -4.38 29.26 5.25
CA ILE A 60 -5.21 28.08 5.02
C ILE A 60 -5.24 27.19 6.27
N VAL A 61 -6.31 26.43 6.45
CA VAL A 61 -6.37 25.33 7.41
C VAL A 61 -6.27 24.04 6.64
N ILE A 62 -5.35 23.15 7.02
CA ILE A 62 -5.16 21.85 6.39
C ILE A 62 -5.42 20.71 7.37
N HIS A 63 -5.99 19.62 6.86
CA HIS A 63 -6.03 18.32 7.53
C HIS A 63 -4.92 17.44 7.00
N VAL A 64 -4.04 16.99 7.89
CA VAL A 64 -3.04 15.99 7.58
C VAL A 64 -3.64 14.64 7.94
N HIS A 65 -3.68 13.74 6.95
CA HIS A 65 -4.21 12.40 7.12
C HIS A 65 -3.11 11.39 7.42
N ASP A 66 -3.46 10.32 8.13
CA ASP A 66 -2.61 9.15 8.33
C ASP A 66 -2.71 8.15 7.16
N ASP A 67 -2.04 7.01 7.30
CA ASP A 67 -2.08 5.93 6.31
C ASP A 67 -3.47 5.25 6.19
N ALA A 68 -4.34 5.40 7.19
CA ALA A 68 -5.72 4.92 7.18
C ALA A 68 -6.71 5.92 6.57
N ASP A 69 -6.23 7.09 6.13
CA ASP A 69 -7.01 8.23 5.62
C ASP A 69 -7.83 8.95 6.71
N ASP A 70 -7.53 8.68 7.99
CA ASP A 70 -8.12 9.38 9.13
C ASP A 70 -7.37 10.70 9.37
N VAL A 71 -8.06 11.72 9.92
CA VAL A 71 -7.44 13.01 10.22
C VAL A 71 -6.52 12.87 11.42
N ALA A 72 -5.21 12.92 11.17
CA ALA A 72 -4.17 12.80 12.19
C ALA A 72 -3.89 14.14 12.89
N ALA A 73 -3.92 15.23 12.13
CA ALA A 73 -3.68 16.58 12.65
C ALA A 73 -4.38 17.67 11.84
N GLU A 74 -4.71 18.77 12.51
CA GLU A 74 -5.18 20.01 11.89
C GLU A 74 -4.14 21.11 12.09
N LEU A 75 -3.76 21.80 11.00
CA LEU A 75 -2.76 22.86 11.04
C LEU A 75 -3.27 24.13 10.37
N GLU A 76 -2.96 25.27 10.97
CA GLU A 76 -3.10 26.57 10.32
C GLU A 76 -1.79 26.93 9.61
N VAL A 77 -1.83 27.10 8.30
CA VAL A 77 -0.68 27.45 7.48
C VAL A 77 -0.82 28.90 7.01
N THR A 78 0.21 29.70 7.22
CA THR A 78 0.28 31.11 6.84
C THR A 78 1.28 31.35 5.70
N ASN A 79 1.19 32.50 5.03
CA ASN A 79 2.04 32.87 3.88
C ASN A 79 1.87 31.94 2.66
N VAL A 80 0.62 31.62 2.36
CA VAL A 80 0.23 30.65 1.33
C VAL A 80 -0.08 31.37 0.02
N ASP A 81 0.29 30.78 -1.11
CA ASP A 81 -0.09 31.33 -2.42
C ASP A 81 -1.60 31.30 -2.66
N LYS A 82 -2.15 32.31 -3.34
CA LYS A 82 -3.61 32.46 -3.58
C LYS A 82 -4.24 31.42 -4.52
N SER A 83 -3.46 30.47 -5.04
CA SER A 83 -3.95 29.45 -5.98
C SER A 83 -4.55 28.22 -5.29
N VAL A 84 -4.76 28.26 -3.98
CA VAL A 84 -5.26 27.14 -3.19
C VAL A 84 -6.77 27.24 -3.02
N GLU A 85 -7.48 26.14 -3.25
CA GLU A 85 -8.94 26.04 -3.09
C GLU A 85 -9.30 25.02 -2.01
N PRO A 86 -10.41 25.21 -1.25
CA PRO A 86 -10.92 24.20 -0.33
C PRO A 86 -11.21 22.86 -1.03
N GLY A 87 -10.93 21.76 -0.35
CA GLY A 87 -10.97 20.38 -0.87
C GLY A 87 -9.77 20.01 -1.75
N GLY A 88 -8.85 20.95 -2.01
CA GLY A 88 -7.60 20.67 -2.71
C GLY A 88 -6.56 20.03 -1.80
N MET A 89 -5.69 19.19 -2.37
CA MET A 89 -4.49 18.73 -1.66
C MET A 89 -3.33 19.69 -1.89
N VAL A 90 -2.63 20.04 -0.80
CA VAL A 90 -1.44 20.88 -0.84
C VAL A 90 -0.26 20.17 -0.24
N GLN A 91 0.91 20.48 -0.78
CA GLN A 91 2.21 20.17 -0.21
C GLN A 91 2.81 21.48 0.26
N VAL A 92 3.06 21.58 1.55
CA VAL A 92 3.56 22.79 2.19
C VAL A 92 4.95 22.51 2.75
N TYR A 93 5.92 23.32 2.34
CA TYR A 93 7.26 23.32 2.90
C TYR A 93 7.44 24.55 3.77
N GLY A 94 7.80 24.36 5.03
CA GLY A 94 7.87 25.45 5.99
C GLY A 94 8.30 25.02 7.38
N VAL A 95 8.19 25.95 8.34
CA VAL A 95 8.55 25.73 9.75
C VAL A 95 7.29 25.61 10.59
N VAL A 96 7.18 24.52 11.36
CA VAL A 96 6.10 24.33 12.33
C VAL A 96 6.40 25.15 13.58
N ASN A 97 5.46 25.97 14.00
CA ASN A 97 5.56 26.82 15.17
C ASN A 97 4.95 26.12 16.42
N PRO A 98 5.27 26.57 17.63
CA PRO A 98 4.81 25.94 18.88
C PRO A 98 3.30 26.01 19.13
N ASP A 99 2.60 26.91 18.43
CA ASP A 99 1.16 27.11 18.51
C ASP A 99 0.38 26.25 17.50
N TRP A 100 1.04 25.25 16.91
CA TRP A 100 0.50 24.41 15.85
C TRP A 100 0.15 25.16 14.55
N THR A 101 0.75 26.34 14.37
CA THR A 101 0.76 27.02 13.08
C THR A 101 1.98 26.61 12.26
N MET A 102 1.91 26.75 10.94
CA MET A 102 3.05 26.57 10.07
C MET A 102 3.23 27.81 9.20
N THR A 103 4.46 28.32 9.14
CA THR A 103 4.80 29.39 8.21
C THR A 103 5.31 28.77 6.91
N ALA A 104 4.56 28.90 5.83
CA ALA A 104 4.96 28.38 4.54
C ALA A 104 6.08 29.23 3.92
N GLU A 105 7.15 28.57 3.48
CA GLU A 105 8.13 29.16 2.58
C GLU A 105 7.79 28.88 1.13
N LYS A 106 7.22 27.69 0.88
CA LYS A 106 6.78 27.29 -0.45
C LYS A 106 5.51 26.45 -0.33
N THR A 107 4.50 26.82 -1.08
CA THR A 107 3.31 26.00 -1.27
C THR A 107 3.24 25.50 -2.70
N VAL A 108 2.94 24.20 -2.83
CA VAL A 108 2.67 23.58 -4.13
C VAL A 108 1.33 22.90 -4.02
N VAL A 109 0.38 23.31 -4.86
CA VAL A 109 -0.89 22.60 -5.01
C VAL A 109 -0.58 21.26 -5.67
N VAL A 110 -0.81 20.17 -4.94
CA VAL A 110 -0.63 18.83 -5.46
C VAL A 110 -1.99 18.38 -5.95
N ASN A 111 -2.19 18.45 -7.26
CA ASN A 111 -3.30 17.75 -7.85
C ASN A 111 -2.98 16.25 -7.74
N ARG A 112 -3.44 15.62 -6.65
CA ARG A 112 -3.26 14.20 -6.39
C ARG A 112 -4.01 13.46 -7.49
N SER A 113 -3.33 13.15 -8.59
CA SER A 113 -3.83 12.13 -9.50
C SER A 113 -3.87 10.84 -8.69
N ASP A 114 -5.07 10.31 -8.44
CA ASP A 114 -5.41 9.07 -7.71
C ASP A 114 -4.65 7.78 -8.14
N GLY A 115 -3.63 7.89 -9.00
CA GLY A 115 -2.81 6.79 -9.47
C GLY A 115 -1.84 6.20 -8.43
N ALA A 116 -1.57 6.88 -7.32
CA ALA A 116 -0.63 6.41 -6.30
C ALA A 116 -1.16 5.19 -5.52
N SER A 117 -2.47 5.09 -5.30
CA SER A 117 -3.10 3.92 -4.68
C SER A 117 -3.12 2.73 -5.64
N THR A 118 -3.40 2.97 -6.92
CA THR A 118 -3.40 1.94 -7.97
C THR A 118 -2.02 1.26 -8.07
N TYR A 119 -0.94 2.02 -7.91
CA TYR A 119 0.41 1.46 -7.89
C TYR A 119 0.63 0.46 -6.75
N LYS A 120 0.16 0.76 -5.52
CA LYS A 120 0.24 -0.16 -4.36
C LYS A 120 -0.51 -1.47 -4.65
N TYR A 121 -1.69 -1.42 -5.26
CA TYR A 121 -2.46 -2.61 -5.61
C TYR A 121 -1.86 -3.40 -6.78
N VAL A 122 -1.30 -2.72 -7.78
CA VAL A 122 -0.67 -3.38 -8.95
C VAL A 122 0.56 -4.18 -8.52
N VAL A 123 1.39 -3.65 -7.62
CA VAL A 123 2.57 -4.36 -7.10
C VAL A 123 2.14 -5.59 -6.27
N SER A 124 1.13 -5.45 -5.40
CA SER A 124 0.60 -6.56 -4.60
C SER A 124 0.00 -7.66 -5.49
N LEU A 125 -0.82 -7.27 -6.48
CA LEU A 125 -1.42 -8.20 -7.44
C LEU A 125 -0.36 -8.91 -8.30
N ALA A 126 0.68 -8.19 -8.74
CA ALA A 126 1.79 -8.78 -9.47
C ALA A 126 2.54 -9.81 -8.62
N GLY A 127 2.75 -9.54 -7.33
CA GLY A 127 3.33 -10.49 -6.37
C GLY A 127 2.48 -11.77 -6.24
N VAL A 128 1.17 -11.63 -6.10
CA VAL A 128 0.23 -12.76 -6.02
C VAL A 128 0.23 -13.58 -7.32
N LEU A 129 0.18 -12.92 -8.49
CA LEU A 129 0.18 -13.59 -9.79
C LEU A 129 1.50 -14.35 -10.05
N LEU A 130 2.63 -13.79 -9.63
CA LEU A 130 3.92 -14.47 -9.68
C LEU A 130 3.96 -15.70 -8.76
N ALA A 131 3.42 -15.59 -7.54
CA ALA A 131 3.32 -16.72 -6.61
C ALA A 131 2.44 -17.85 -7.18
N ILE A 132 1.28 -17.52 -7.75
CA ILE A 132 0.38 -18.48 -8.41
C ILE A 132 1.07 -19.11 -9.62
N GLY A 133 1.72 -18.31 -10.48
CA GLY A 133 2.43 -18.80 -11.65
C GLY A 133 3.59 -19.74 -11.29
N TYR A 134 4.33 -19.42 -10.22
CA TYR A 134 5.38 -20.29 -9.70
C TYR A 134 4.81 -21.57 -9.12
N PHE A 135 3.73 -21.49 -8.33
CA PHE A 135 3.05 -22.63 -7.73
C PHE A 135 2.52 -23.59 -8.80
N CYS A 136 1.79 -23.10 -9.81
CA CYS A 136 1.30 -23.94 -10.92
C CYS A 136 2.42 -24.51 -11.79
N LYS A 137 3.57 -23.85 -11.87
CA LYS A 137 4.74 -24.34 -12.62
C LYS A 137 5.52 -25.41 -11.86
N HIS A 138 5.59 -25.34 -10.52
CA HIS A 138 6.36 -26.27 -9.69
C HIS A 138 5.52 -27.40 -9.08
N TRP A 139 4.23 -27.16 -8.83
CA TRP A 139 3.26 -28.20 -8.57
C TRP A 139 2.56 -28.56 -9.87
N GLN A 140 2.90 -29.72 -10.41
CA GLN A 140 1.94 -30.41 -11.26
C GLN A 140 0.71 -30.70 -10.38
N ILE A 141 -0.30 -29.85 -10.42
CA ILE A 141 -1.61 -30.26 -9.95
C ILE A 141 -1.97 -31.43 -10.88
N LEU A 142 -1.88 -32.65 -10.38
CA LEU A 142 -2.48 -33.83 -11.00
C LEU A 142 -3.91 -33.91 -10.44
N PRO A 143 -4.91 -33.23 -11.03
CA PRO A 143 -6.31 -33.44 -10.65
C PRO A 143 -6.78 -34.88 -10.96
N GLN A 144 -5.94 -35.69 -11.62
CA GLN A 144 -6.23 -37.06 -12.01
C GLN A 144 -6.08 -38.11 -10.88
N LYS A 145 -5.61 -37.76 -9.68
CA LYS A 145 -5.49 -38.73 -8.55
C LYS A 145 -6.48 -38.50 -7.39
N LEU A 146 -7.40 -37.55 -7.51
CA LEU A 146 -8.53 -37.41 -6.59
C LEU A 146 -9.71 -38.27 -7.06
N GLY A 147 -9.50 -39.59 -7.12
CA GLY A 147 -10.54 -40.56 -7.38
C GLY A 147 -10.81 -41.37 -6.12
N PHE A 148 -12.05 -41.37 -5.62
CA PHE A 148 -12.49 -42.34 -4.62
C PHE A 148 -12.75 -43.66 -5.35
N GLU A 149 -11.85 -44.63 -5.17
CA GLU A 149 -12.11 -45.98 -5.66
C GLU A 149 -13.02 -46.71 -4.64
N PRO A 150 -14.20 -47.20 -5.05
CA PRO A 150 -15.05 -47.99 -4.17
C PRO A 150 -14.28 -49.22 -3.71
N ARG A 151 -14.30 -49.53 -2.40
CA ARG A 151 -13.82 -50.84 -1.94
C ARG A 151 -14.63 -51.91 -2.67
N THR A 152 -13.97 -52.71 -3.51
CA THR A 152 -14.58 -53.93 -4.03
C THR A 152 -14.94 -54.79 -2.83
N ASP A 153 -16.23 -54.85 -2.52
CA ASP A 153 -16.75 -55.87 -1.64
C ASP A 153 -16.38 -57.21 -2.26
N ARG A 154 -15.64 -57.99 -1.46
CA ARG A 154 -15.21 -59.35 -1.76
C ARG A 154 -16.44 -60.11 -2.25
N THR A 155 -16.40 -60.36 -3.56
CA THR A 155 -17.35 -61.07 -4.40
C THR A 155 -18.35 -61.90 -3.62
N GLU A 156 -19.58 -61.41 -3.71
CA GLU A 156 -20.82 -62.13 -3.59
C GLU A 156 -20.73 -63.55 -4.16
N ARG A 157 -21.43 -64.43 -3.46
CA ARG A 157 -21.71 -65.79 -3.87
C ARG A 157 -22.16 -65.86 -5.34
N GLU A 158 -22.06 -67.09 -5.82
CA GLU A 158 -23.16 -67.77 -6.50
C GLU A 158 -22.92 -68.05 -8.00
N THR A 159 -22.59 -69.33 -8.21
CA THR A 159 -23.22 -70.28 -9.16
C THR A 159 -22.86 -70.35 -10.63
N ASP A 160 -22.78 -71.63 -11.04
CA ASP A 160 -23.18 -72.22 -12.32
C ASP A 160 -22.35 -71.86 -13.56
N ARG A 161 -21.83 -72.78 -14.38
CA ARG A 161 -21.79 -74.25 -14.40
C ARG A 161 -20.87 -74.67 -15.61
N PRO A 162 -20.84 -75.95 -16.02
CA PRO A 162 -19.63 -76.76 -16.23
C PRO A 162 -19.02 -76.64 -17.64
N ASN A 163 -17.80 -77.16 -17.84
CA ASN A 163 -17.37 -77.56 -19.18
C ASN A 163 -16.39 -78.74 -19.14
N ASP A 164 -16.64 -79.66 -20.06
CA ASP A 164 -16.17 -81.04 -20.14
C ASP A 164 -14.73 -81.16 -20.66
N GLY A 165 -14.05 -82.23 -20.22
CA GLY A 165 -12.74 -82.68 -20.69
C GLY A 165 -12.37 -84.04 -20.10
#